data_AF-A0A1E3LYI4-F1
#
_entry.id   AF-A0A1E3LYI4-F1
#
_cell.length_a   1.000
_cell.length_b   1.000
_cell.length_c   1.000
_cell.angle_alpha   90.00
_cell.angle_beta   90.00
_cell.angle_gamma   90.00
#
_symmetry.space_group_name_H-M   'P 1'
#
loop_
_entity.id
_entity.type
_entity.pdbx_description
1 polymer ?
#
loop_
_entity_poly.entity_id
_entity_poly.type
_entity_poly.pdbx_seq_one_letter_code
_entity_poly.pdbx_strand_id
1 'polypeptide(L)'
;MRPLSPDTMAIVKATAPALEKHGVAITTAMYRRLFENAEIAAMFDRAAQTSGEQPRRLAGAILAYARNIDKLQNLGSAVERMVLRHVQTGVKPEHYPHVAAALLPAIREVLGEDAAPDTVLAAWGEAYWMLADILIAAEAQAYEAATAA
;
A
#
# COMPACT_ATOMS: atom_id res chain seq x y z
N MET A 1 -14.39 -1.60 11.36
CA MET A 1 -13.85 -1.99 10.04
C MET A 1 -15.00 -2.43 9.17
N ARG A 2 -15.22 -1.79 8.01
CA ARG A 2 -16.26 -2.22 7.05
C ARG A 2 -15.64 -3.25 6.10
N PRO A 3 -16.19 -4.47 5.98
CA PRO A 3 -15.68 -5.44 5.02
C PRO A 3 -15.88 -4.93 3.60
N LEU A 4 -14.96 -5.26 2.69
CA LEU A 4 -15.13 -4.93 1.28
C LEU A 4 -16.33 -5.66 0.68
N SER A 5 -16.96 -5.01 -0.30
CA SER A 5 -18.03 -5.67 -1.05
C SER A 5 -17.47 -6.85 -1.87
N PRO A 6 -18.28 -7.89 -2.14
CA PRO A 6 -17.89 -8.97 -3.05
C PRO A 6 -17.43 -8.46 -4.42
N ASP A 7 -18.07 -7.42 -4.94
CA ASP A 7 -17.74 -6.81 -6.22
C ASP A 7 -16.36 -6.13 -6.19
N THR A 8 -16.07 -5.35 -5.13
CA THR A 8 -14.76 -4.74 -4.92
C THR A 8 -13.66 -5.80 -4.90
N MET A 9 -13.86 -6.87 -4.13
CA MET A 9 -12.90 -7.97 -4.05
C MET A 9 -12.71 -8.67 -5.40
N ALA A 10 -13.78 -8.87 -6.17
CA ALA A 10 -13.71 -9.47 -7.50
C ALA A 10 -12.91 -8.60 -8.48
N ILE A 11 -13.14 -7.28 -8.48
CA ILE A 11 -12.40 -6.33 -9.33
C ILE A 11 -10.91 -6.33 -8.98
N VAL A 12 -10.56 -6.24 -7.69
CA VAL A 12 -9.17 -6.25 -7.24
C VAL A 12 -8.47 -7.54 -7.66
N LYS A 13 -9.11 -8.70 -7.45
CA LYS A 13 -8.56 -9.99 -7.87
C LYS A 13 -8.40 -10.11 -9.38
N ALA A 14 -9.38 -9.65 -10.16
CA ALA A 14 -9.34 -9.72 -11.62
C ALA A 14 -8.25 -8.82 -12.21
N THR A 15 -7.95 -7.69 -11.57
CA THR A 15 -6.96 -6.70 -12.04
C THR A 15 -5.57 -6.89 -11.42
N ALA A 16 -5.43 -7.66 -10.35
CA ALA A 16 -4.14 -7.95 -9.69
C ALA A 16 -3.05 -8.49 -10.65
N PRO A 17 -3.33 -9.37 -11.62
CA PRO A 17 -2.30 -9.82 -12.57
C PRO A 17 -1.72 -8.70 -13.44
N ALA A 18 -2.54 -7.71 -13.81
CA ALA A 18 -2.06 -6.54 -14.55
C ALA A 18 -1.14 -5.68 -13.67
N LEU A 19 -1.53 -5.46 -12.41
CA LEU A 19 -0.67 -4.77 -11.45
C LEU A 19 0.61 -5.56 -11.15
N GLU A 20 0.59 -6.88 -11.20
CA GLU A 20 1.79 -7.72 -11.01
C GLU A 20 2.80 -7.50 -12.13
N LYS A 21 2.32 -7.60 -13.38
CA LYS A 21 3.14 -7.39 -14.57
C LYS A 21 3.80 -6.02 -14.59
N HIS A 22 3.11 -5.00 -14.07
CA HIS A 22 3.54 -3.61 -14.08
C HIS A 22 3.98 -3.08 -12.71
N GLY A 23 4.13 -3.95 -11.70
CA GLY A 23 4.21 -3.55 -10.30
C GLY A 23 5.35 -2.61 -9.98
N VAL A 24 6.54 -2.87 -10.55
CA VAL A 24 7.72 -2.01 -10.38
C VAL A 24 7.52 -0.64 -11.03
N ALA A 25 6.90 -0.58 -12.22
CA ALA A 25 6.62 0.69 -12.88
C ALA A 25 5.60 1.51 -12.10
N ILE A 26 4.54 0.87 -11.59
CA ILE A 26 3.52 1.50 -10.75
C ILE A 26 4.14 2.08 -9.48
N THR A 27 4.92 1.29 -8.74
CA THR A 27 5.54 1.77 -7.50
C THR A 27 6.62 2.82 -7.74
N THR A 28 7.30 2.78 -8.89
CA THR A 28 8.23 3.85 -9.30
C THR A 28 7.49 5.16 -9.56
N ALA A 29 6.38 5.13 -10.31
CA ALA A 29 5.55 6.30 -10.55
C ALA A 29 4.90 6.82 -9.24
N MET A 30 4.50 5.91 -8.35
CA MET A 30 3.99 6.24 -7.02
C MET A 30 5.05 6.98 -6.20
N TYR A 31 6.29 6.48 -6.12
CA TYR A 31 7.35 7.14 -5.35
C TYR A 31 7.71 8.51 -5.91
N ARG A 32 7.76 8.66 -7.24
CA ARG A 32 7.97 9.96 -7.87
C ARG A 32 6.95 11.00 -7.40
N ARG A 33 5.67 10.61 -7.31
CA ARG A 33 4.58 11.46 -6.81
C ARG A 33 4.66 11.69 -5.31
N LEU A 34 4.92 10.63 -4.54
CA LEU A 34 4.97 10.69 -3.07
C LEU A 34 6.07 11.63 -2.59
N PHE A 35 7.21 11.65 -3.27
CA PHE A 35 8.37 12.46 -2.89
C PHE A 35 8.32 13.92 -3.35
N GLU A 36 7.25 14.33 -4.02
CA GLU A 36 6.95 15.76 -4.19
C GLU A 36 6.68 16.43 -2.83
N ASN A 37 6.23 15.66 -1.83
CA ASN A 37 6.19 16.10 -0.44
C ASN A 37 7.55 15.82 0.25
N ALA A 38 8.28 16.89 0.56
CA ALA A 38 9.61 16.80 1.16
C ALA A 38 9.63 16.20 2.58
N GLU A 39 8.60 16.45 3.39
CA GLU A 39 8.49 15.89 4.75
C GLU A 39 8.30 14.39 4.69
N ILE A 40 7.41 13.93 3.79
CA ILE A 40 7.21 12.50 3.55
C ILE A 40 8.47 11.89 2.97
N ALA A 41 9.12 12.51 1.98
CA ALA A 41 10.36 12.02 1.39
C ALA A 41 11.48 11.81 2.42
N ALA A 42 11.57 12.68 3.44
CA ALA A 42 12.56 12.59 4.50
C ALA A 42 12.39 11.36 5.42
N MET A 43 11.20 10.74 5.44
CA MET A 43 10.94 9.51 6.20
C MET A 43 11.52 8.25 5.55
N PHE A 44 11.93 8.33 4.28
CA PHE A 44 12.35 7.18 3.48
C PHE A 44 13.87 7.10 3.36
N ASP A 45 14.40 5.87 3.34
CA ASP A 45 15.82 5.62 3.13
C ASP A 45 16.21 5.81 1.66
N ARG A 46 17.02 6.83 1.38
CA ARG A 46 17.48 7.14 0.01
C ARG A 46 18.29 6.02 -0.65
N ALA A 47 18.99 5.19 0.13
CA ALA A 47 19.77 4.08 -0.42
C ALA A 47 18.86 2.98 -1.00
N ALA A 48 17.78 2.66 -0.28
CA ALA A 48 16.77 1.68 -0.71
C ALA A 48 15.91 2.18 -1.90
N GLN A 49 15.77 3.51 -2.03
CA GLN A 49 15.15 4.13 -3.21
C GLN A 49 16.05 4.00 -4.45
N THR A 50 17.33 4.37 -4.32
CA THR A 50 18.28 4.39 -5.43
C THR A 50 18.54 2.99 -5.99
N SER A 51 18.47 1.95 -5.15
CA SER A 51 18.64 0.55 -5.57
C SER A 51 17.42 -0.06 -6.26
N GLY A 52 16.26 0.62 -6.25
CA GLY A 52 14.99 0.09 -6.75
C GLY A 52 14.42 -1.07 -5.90
N GLU A 53 15.02 -1.37 -4.75
CA GLU A 53 14.56 -2.44 -3.86
C GLU A 53 13.22 -2.11 -3.20
N GLN A 54 13.06 -0.84 -2.80
CA GLN A 54 11.85 -0.40 -2.15
C GLN A 54 10.59 -0.47 -3.05
N PRO A 55 10.61 0.01 -4.32
CA PRO A 55 9.53 -0.22 -5.29
C PRO A 55 9.11 -1.69 -5.41
N ARG A 56 10.08 -2.61 -5.43
CA ARG A 56 9.84 -4.05 -5.56
C ARG A 56 9.18 -4.64 -4.32
N ARG A 57 9.64 -4.24 -3.13
CA ARG A 57 9.07 -4.68 -1.85
C ARG A 57 7.62 -4.24 -1.71
N LEU A 58 7.32 -2.98 -2.04
CA LEU A 58 5.95 -2.47 -1.97
C LEU A 58 5.04 -3.17 -2.99
N ALA A 59 5.51 -3.37 -4.22
CA ALA A 59 4.76 -4.11 -5.23
C ALA A 59 4.44 -5.54 -4.75
N GLY A 60 5.41 -6.25 -4.18
CA GLY A 60 5.20 -7.58 -3.61
C GLY A 60 4.16 -7.61 -2.49
N ALA A 61 4.15 -6.60 -1.60
CA ALA A 61 3.18 -6.49 -0.52
C ALA A 61 1.76 -6.25 -1.04
N ILE A 62 1.58 -5.32 -2.00
CA ILE A 62 0.28 -5.01 -2.61
C ILE A 62 -0.28 -6.26 -3.32
N LEU A 63 0.57 -7.01 -4.04
CA LEU A 63 0.16 -8.22 -4.73
C LEU A 63 -0.20 -9.37 -3.78
N ALA A 64 0.58 -9.55 -2.72
CA ALA A 64 0.27 -10.54 -1.69
C ALA A 64 -1.07 -10.23 -1.02
N TYR A 65 -1.32 -8.96 -0.71
CA TYR A 65 -2.60 -8.49 -0.18
C TYR A 65 -3.76 -8.74 -1.16
N ALA A 66 -3.62 -8.32 -2.42
CA ALA A 66 -4.68 -8.49 -3.43
C ALA A 66 -5.06 -9.98 -3.65
N ARG A 67 -4.08 -10.89 -3.63
CA ARG A 67 -4.31 -12.34 -3.72
C ARG A 67 -5.00 -12.93 -2.50
N ASN A 68 -4.90 -12.28 -1.34
CA ASN A 68 -5.47 -12.74 -0.06
C ASN A 68 -6.55 -11.78 0.49
N ILE A 69 -7.15 -10.95 -0.37
CA ILE A 69 -8.08 -9.90 0.06
C ILE A 69 -9.33 -10.43 0.80
N ASP A 70 -9.69 -11.69 0.58
CA ASP A 70 -10.77 -12.43 1.25
C ASP A 70 -10.25 -13.42 2.32
N LYS A 71 -8.93 -13.49 2.53
CA LYS A 71 -8.26 -14.40 3.46
C LYS A 71 -7.12 -13.69 4.20
N LEU A 72 -7.44 -12.54 4.80
CA LEU A 72 -6.46 -11.64 5.42
C LEU A 72 -5.62 -12.29 6.52
N GLN A 73 -6.14 -13.35 7.18
CA GLN A 73 -5.39 -14.15 8.14
C GLN A 73 -4.10 -14.74 7.57
N ASN A 74 -4.02 -14.92 6.24
CA ASN A 74 -2.81 -15.42 5.57
C ASN A 74 -1.67 -14.40 5.55
N LEU A 75 -1.96 -13.13 5.85
CA LEU A 75 -0.99 -12.04 5.83
C LEU A 75 -0.27 -11.85 7.16
N GLY A 76 -0.63 -12.58 8.23
CA GLY A 76 -0.20 -12.32 9.61
C GLY A 76 1.27 -11.92 9.76
N SER A 77 2.20 -12.81 9.38
CA SER A 77 3.64 -12.52 9.51
C SER A 77 4.12 -11.35 8.64
N ALA A 78 3.48 -11.08 7.50
CA ALA A 78 3.84 -9.95 6.64
C ALA A 78 3.37 -8.62 7.25
N VAL A 79 2.15 -8.60 7.79
CA VAL A 79 1.59 -7.44 8.49
C VAL A 79 2.42 -7.10 9.72
N GLU A 80 2.78 -8.08 10.55
CA GLU A 80 3.63 -7.87 11.72
C GLU A 80 4.98 -7.22 11.35
N ARG A 81 5.65 -7.71 10.30
CA ARG A 81 6.91 -7.13 9.82
C ARG A 81 6.73 -5.70 9.30
N MET A 82 5.61 -5.41 8.65
CA MET A 82 5.29 -4.05 8.18
C MET A 82 5.07 -3.10 9.35
N VAL A 83 4.27 -3.50 10.34
CA VAL A 83 3.98 -2.73 11.56
C VAL A 83 5.26 -2.39 12.31
N LEU A 84 6.13 -3.38 12.56
CA LEU A 84 7.42 -3.15 13.22
C LEU A 84 8.28 -2.12 12.48
N ARG A 85 8.36 -2.24 11.15
CA ARG A 85 9.11 -1.28 10.34
C ARG A 85 8.48 0.11 10.39
N HIS A 86 7.17 0.21 10.28
CA HIS A 86 6.42 1.46 10.33
C HIS A 86 6.64 2.20 11.65
N VAL A 87 6.55 1.48 12.77
CA VAL A 87 6.85 2.00 14.10
C VAL A 87 8.29 2.53 14.19
N GLN A 88 9.28 1.75 13.73
CA GLN A 88 10.69 2.15 13.69
C GLN A 88 10.94 3.41 12.86
N THR A 89 10.18 3.62 11.79
CA THR A 89 10.31 4.80 10.91
C THR A 89 9.36 5.95 11.26
N GLY A 90 8.61 5.84 12.37
CA GLY A 90 7.71 6.91 12.81
C GLY A 90 6.48 7.13 11.92
N VAL A 91 5.97 6.08 11.27
CA VAL A 91 4.76 6.17 10.45
C VAL A 91 3.54 6.43 11.35
N LYS A 92 2.66 7.33 10.91
CA LYS A 92 1.46 7.77 11.62
C LYS A 92 0.24 7.68 10.72
N PRO A 93 -0.98 7.69 11.30
CA PRO A 93 -2.21 7.71 10.52
C PRO A 93 -2.27 8.84 9.47
N GLU A 94 -1.74 10.02 9.78
CA GLU A 94 -1.70 11.15 8.83
C GLU A 94 -0.85 10.91 7.56
N HIS A 95 0.03 9.90 7.55
CA HIS A 95 0.87 9.61 6.38
C HIS A 95 0.17 8.76 5.31
N TYR A 96 -0.83 7.97 5.68
CA TYR A 96 -1.55 7.07 4.77
C TYR A 96 -2.25 7.80 3.61
N PRO A 97 -2.96 8.93 3.83
CA PRO A 97 -3.54 9.71 2.74
C PRO A 97 -2.55 10.08 1.63
N HIS A 98 -1.29 10.38 1.97
CA HIS A 98 -0.27 10.73 0.98
C HIS A 98 0.08 9.55 0.07
N VAL A 99 0.15 8.34 0.62
CA VAL A 99 0.41 7.13 -0.16
C VAL A 99 -0.76 6.82 -1.09
N ALA A 100 -2.01 6.94 -0.61
CA ALA A 100 -3.19 6.75 -1.46
C ALA A 100 -3.22 7.75 -2.64
N ALA A 101 -2.96 9.03 -2.35
CA ALA A 101 -2.94 10.10 -3.34
C ALA A 101 -1.82 9.92 -4.39
N ALA A 102 -0.73 9.23 -4.03
CA ALA A 102 0.34 8.89 -4.97
C ALA A 102 0.06 7.60 -5.76
N LEU A 103 -0.53 6.57 -5.11
CA LEU A 103 -0.71 5.23 -5.68
C LEU A 103 -1.79 5.15 -6.74
N LEU A 104 -2.99 5.67 -6.47
CA LEU A 104 -4.11 5.52 -7.40
C LEU A 104 -3.84 6.21 -8.76
N PRO A 105 -3.30 7.44 -8.80
CA PRO A 105 -2.90 8.05 -10.08
C PRO A 105 -1.74 7.31 -10.76
N ALA A 106 -0.81 6.73 -10.00
CA ALA A 106 0.30 5.94 -10.57
C ALA A 106 -0.19 4.64 -11.24
N ILE A 107 -1.21 3.99 -10.68
CA ILE A 107 -1.87 2.84 -11.32
C ILE A 107 -2.45 3.26 -12.67
N ARG A 108 -3.21 4.35 -12.73
CA ARG A 108 -3.80 4.85 -13.98
C ARG A 108 -2.75 5.30 -15.00
N GLU A 109 -1.71 5.97 -14.55
CA GLU A 109 -0.61 6.40 -15.43
C GLU A 109 0.04 5.22 -16.14
N VAL A 110 0.29 4.11 -15.43
CA VAL A 110 1.04 2.97 -15.97
C VAL A 110 0.15 2.01 -16.76
N LEU A 111 -1.08 1.77 -16.30
CA LEU A 111 -1.99 0.82 -16.95
C LEU A 111 -2.82 1.48 -18.06
N GLY A 112 -2.98 2.79 -18.04
CA GLY A 112 -3.87 3.53 -18.93
C GLY A 112 -5.33 3.49 -18.47
N GLU A 113 -6.13 4.38 -19.04
CA GLU A 113 -7.54 4.58 -18.66
C GLU A 113 -8.41 3.34 -18.94
N ASP A 114 -8.13 2.62 -20.03
CA ASP A 114 -8.88 1.40 -20.41
C ASP A 114 -8.70 0.26 -19.40
N ALA A 115 -7.48 0.10 -18.86
CA ALA A 115 -7.16 -0.97 -17.91
C ALA A 115 -7.34 -0.55 -16.44
N ALA A 116 -7.37 0.75 -16.16
CA ALA A 116 -7.64 1.32 -14.84
C ALA A 116 -8.73 2.41 -14.88
N PRO A 117 -9.96 2.06 -15.31
CA PRO A 117 -11.11 2.97 -15.27
C PRO A 117 -11.47 3.32 -13.82
N ASP A 118 -12.36 4.29 -13.63
CA ASP A 118 -12.73 4.79 -12.30
C ASP A 118 -13.24 3.69 -11.36
N THR A 119 -13.94 2.68 -11.89
CA THR A 119 -14.42 1.53 -11.12
C THR A 119 -13.27 0.68 -10.56
N VAL A 120 -12.20 0.50 -11.34
CA VAL A 120 -10.99 -0.22 -10.90
C VAL A 120 -10.25 0.62 -9.86
N LEU A 121 -10.05 1.92 -10.10
CA LEU A 121 -9.39 2.79 -9.10
C LEU A 121 -10.17 2.89 -7.79
N ALA A 122 -11.51 2.98 -7.85
CA ALA A 122 -12.35 2.98 -6.67
C ALA A 122 -12.17 1.68 -5.86
N ALA A 123 -12.19 0.53 -6.54
CA ALA A 123 -11.99 -0.77 -5.88
C ALA A 123 -10.61 -0.89 -5.23
N TRP A 124 -9.54 -0.46 -5.91
CA TRP A 124 -8.19 -0.41 -5.34
C TRP A 124 -8.06 0.60 -4.20
N GLY A 125 -8.80 1.72 -4.25
CA GLY A 125 -8.87 2.70 -3.17
C GLY A 125 -9.52 2.14 -1.91
N GLU A 126 -10.64 1.45 -2.05
CA GLU A 126 -11.28 0.75 -0.92
C GLU A 126 -10.36 -0.33 -0.34
N ALA A 127 -9.71 -1.11 -1.20
CA ALA A 127 -8.77 -2.15 -0.79
C ALA A 127 -7.54 -1.58 -0.06
N TYR A 128 -7.00 -0.46 -0.55
CA TYR A 128 -5.93 0.26 0.13
C TYR A 128 -6.34 0.66 1.55
N TRP A 129 -7.50 1.28 1.70
CA TRP A 129 -7.98 1.75 3.01
C TRP A 129 -8.28 0.60 3.96
N MET A 130 -8.79 -0.52 3.45
CA MET A 130 -9.00 -1.70 4.27
C MET A 130 -7.69 -2.23 4.88
N LEU A 131 -6.60 -2.27 4.11
CA LEU A 131 -5.28 -2.62 4.63
C LEU A 131 -4.70 -1.53 5.55
N ALA A 132 -4.86 -0.25 5.19
CA ALA A 132 -4.41 0.88 5.99
C ALA A 132 -5.01 0.85 7.39
N ASP A 133 -6.32 0.62 7.51
CA ASP A 133 -7.01 0.54 8.81
C ASP A 133 -6.46 -0.59 9.69
N ILE A 134 -6.13 -1.75 9.10
CA ILE A 134 -5.50 -2.87 9.82
C ILE A 134 -4.14 -2.45 10.37
N LEU A 135 -3.32 -1.84 9.52
CA LEU A 135 -1.96 -1.43 9.87
C LEU A 135 -1.98 -0.33 10.93
N ILE A 136 -2.82 0.70 10.76
CA ILE A 136 -3.01 1.79 11.74
C ILE A 136 -3.40 1.24 13.11
N ALA A 137 -4.36 0.31 13.17
CA ALA A 137 -4.79 -0.28 14.44
C ALA A 137 -3.66 -1.08 15.12
N ALA A 138 -2.90 -1.87 14.34
CA ALA A 138 -1.79 -2.65 14.86
C ALA A 138 -0.59 -1.76 15.27
N GLU A 139 -0.32 -0.70 14.54
CA GLU A 139 0.70 0.31 14.85
C GLU A 139 0.38 1.05 16.14
N ALA A 140 -0.88 1.46 16.34
CA ALA A 140 -1.32 2.09 17.59
C ALA A 140 -1.02 1.21 18.81
N GLN A 141 -1.35 -0.08 18.74
CA GLN A 141 -1.03 -1.04 19.81
C GLN A 141 0.48 -1.19 20.02
N ALA A 142 1.26 -1.24 18.94
CA ALA A 142 2.71 -1.36 19.03
C ALA A 142 3.37 -0.10 19.62
N TYR A 143 2.85 1.10 19.29
CA TYR A 143 3.29 2.35 19.90
C TYR A 143 2.97 2.39 21.40
N GLU A 144 1.76 2.01 21.81
CA GLU A 144 1.38 1.93 23.23
C GLU A 144 2.30 0.98 24.00
N ALA A 145 2.55 -0.23 23.46
CA ALA A 145 3.44 -1.20 24.08
C ALA A 145 4.88 -0.68 24.22
N ALA A 146 5.39 0.05 23.22
CA ALA A 146 6.73 0.64 23.26
C ALA A 146 6.85 1.79 24.28
N THR A 147 5.76 2.51 24.56
CA THR A 147 5.75 3.57 25.58
C THR A 147 5.58 3.04 27.01
N ALA A 148 5.08 1.81 27.16
CA ALA A 148 4.89 1.15 28.45
C ALA A 148 6.12 0.35 28.92
N ALA A 149 7.11 0.15 28.05
CA ALA A 149 8.38 -0.54 28.32
C ALA A 149 9.48 0.43 28.74
#